data_AF-G2G0U2-F1
#
_entry.id   AF-G2G0U2-F1
#
_cell.length_a   1.000
_cell.length_b   1.000
_cell.length_c   1.000
_cell.angle_alpha   90.00
_cell.angle_beta   90.00
_cell.angle_gamma   90.00
#
_symmetry.space_group_name_H-M   'P 1'
#
loop_
_entity.id
_entity.type
_entity.pdbx_description
1 polymer ?
#
loop_
_entity_poly.entity_id
_entity_poly.type
_entity_poly.pdbx_seq_one_letter_code
_entity_poly.pdbx_strand_id
1 'polypeptide(L)'
;MPTARTKANRKYNEKAYDRIPVTVPKGDKEKIKAFAEKEGLSVNAFVNMAINKQMPQKPIIEAWNPARCPSCGEDLSESLGDGYYKHWYGKRVCDCGQKLNWEEEVT
;
A
#
# COMPACT_ATOMS: atom_id res chain seq x y z
N MET A 1 -19.09 26.79 23.19
CA MET A 1 -19.14 25.38 23.63
C MET A 1 -19.20 24.46 22.42
N PRO A 2 -18.43 23.36 22.35
CA PRO A 2 -18.52 22.44 21.23
C PRO A 2 -19.88 21.75 21.20
N THR A 3 -20.52 21.75 20.03
CA THR A 3 -21.87 21.17 19.85
C THR A 3 -21.86 19.66 20.11
N ALA A 4 -23.02 19.08 20.44
CA ALA A 4 -23.18 17.64 20.63
C ALA A 4 -22.67 16.85 19.40
N ARG A 5 -22.93 17.37 18.19
CA ARG A 5 -22.44 16.80 16.92
C ARG A 5 -20.91 16.83 16.83
N THR A 6 -20.26 17.94 17.20
CA THR A 6 -18.79 18.05 17.18
C THR A 6 -18.15 17.05 18.15
N LYS A 7 -18.73 16.86 19.34
CA LYS A 7 -18.24 15.87 20.33
C LYS A 7 -18.40 14.43 19.81
N ALA A 8 -19.54 14.12 19.20
CA ALA A 8 -19.81 12.81 18.62
C ALA A 8 -18.84 12.49 17.47
N ASN A 9 -18.63 13.43 16.55
CA ASN A 9 -17.70 13.27 15.43
C ASN A 9 -16.25 13.09 15.92
N ARG A 10 -15.82 13.82 16.94
CA ARG A 10 -14.48 13.66 17.51
C ARG A 10 -14.28 12.26 18.08
N LYS A 11 -15.25 11.77 18.87
CA LYS A 11 -15.22 10.42 19.45
C LYS A 11 -15.23 9.32 18.39
N TYR A 12 -15.94 9.51 17.29
CA TYR A 12 -15.89 8.58 16.16
C TYR A 12 -14.51 8.60 15.49
N ASN A 13 -14.00 9.80 15.18
CA ASN A 13 -12.71 9.95 14.51
C ASN A 13 -11.55 9.39 15.33
N GLU A 14 -11.56 9.56 16.65
CA GLU A 14 -10.55 9.01 17.57
C GLU A 14 -10.58 7.47 17.65
N LYS A 15 -11.74 6.85 17.41
CA LYS A 15 -11.88 5.38 17.42
C LYS A 15 -11.56 4.76 16.07
N ALA A 16 -11.87 5.45 14.98
CA ALA A 16 -11.83 4.91 13.63
C ALA A 16 -10.51 5.20 12.91
N TYR A 17 -9.78 6.25 13.29
CA TYR A 17 -8.61 6.72 12.56
C TYR A 17 -7.45 7.10 13.48
N ASP A 18 -6.29 6.49 13.22
CA ASP A 18 -5.02 6.97 13.74
C ASP A 18 -4.51 8.15 12.89
N ARG A 19 -4.05 9.22 13.56
CA ARG A 19 -3.51 10.41 12.88
C ARG A 19 -2.00 10.45 12.99
N ILE A 20 -1.33 10.42 11.84
CA ILE A 20 0.12 10.57 11.74
C ILE A 20 0.42 12.01 11.28
N PRO A 21 0.97 12.89 12.13
CA PRO A 21 1.41 14.21 11.70
C PRO A 21 2.71 14.09 10.90
N VAL A 22 2.69 14.56 9.65
CA VAL A 22 3.88 14.59 8.79
C VAL A 22 4.39 16.01 8.67
N THR A 23 5.64 16.25 9.06
CA THR A 23 6.33 17.54 8.90
C THR A 23 7.19 17.48 7.65
N VAL A 24 6.95 18.39 6.71
CA VAL A 24 7.74 18.54 5.48
C VAL A 24 8.37 19.93 5.44
N PRO A 25 9.54 20.09 4.79
CA PRO A 25 10.14 21.40 4.56
C PRO A 25 9.19 22.36 3.81
N LYS A 26 9.42 23.66 4.00
CA LYS A 26 8.64 24.69 3.32
C LYS A 26 8.82 24.56 1.80
N GLY A 27 7.72 24.54 1.06
CA GLY A 27 7.69 24.39 -0.41
C GLY A 27 7.48 22.94 -0.88
N ASP A 28 7.81 21.93 -0.08
CA ASP A 28 7.65 20.53 -0.52
C ASP A 28 6.19 20.08 -0.51
N LYS A 29 5.34 20.70 0.32
CA LYS A 29 3.89 20.47 0.28
C LYS A 29 3.29 20.75 -1.10
N GLU A 30 3.74 21.81 -1.77
CA GLU A 30 3.25 22.19 -3.11
C GLU A 30 3.72 21.20 -4.16
N LYS A 31 4.97 20.72 -4.06
CA LYS A 31 5.50 19.66 -4.93
C LYS A 31 4.69 18.38 -4.78
N ILE A 32 4.46 17.92 -3.54
CA ILE A 32 3.68 16.71 -3.26
C ILE A 32 2.26 16.85 -3.82
N LYS A 33 1.64 18.02 -3.63
CA LYS A 33 0.31 18.31 -4.18
C LYS A 33 0.29 18.24 -5.71
N ALA A 34 1.26 18.86 -6.38
CA ALA A 34 1.36 18.83 -7.84
C ALA A 34 1.60 17.40 -8.38
N PHE A 35 2.41 16.58 -7.69
CA PHE A 35 2.60 15.18 -8.05
C PHE A 35 1.31 14.37 -7.87
N ALA A 36 0.64 14.51 -6.74
CA ALA A 36 -0.62 13.81 -6.47
C ALA A 36 -1.70 14.19 -7.51
N GLU A 37 -1.83 15.47 -7.86
CA GLU A 37 -2.77 15.95 -8.88
C GLU A 37 -2.48 15.40 -10.28
N LYS A 38 -1.20 15.26 -10.66
CA LYS A 38 -0.81 14.62 -11.92
C LYS A 38 -1.22 13.15 -12.00
N GLU A 39 -1.20 12.45 -10.87
CA GLU A 39 -1.66 11.06 -10.77
C GLU A 39 -3.19 10.95 -10.53
N GLY A 40 -3.91 12.08 -10.43
CA GLY A 40 -5.35 12.10 -10.12
C GLY A 40 -5.69 11.71 -8.68
N LEU A 41 -4.71 11.75 -7.78
CA LEU A 41 -4.83 11.35 -6.38
C LEU A 41 -4.93 12.58 -5.46
N SER A 42 -5.62 12.44 -4.32
CA SER A 42 -5.50 13.41 -3.24
C SER A 42 -4.13 13.29 -2.56
N VAL A 43 -3.65 14.37 -1.94
CA VAL A 43 -2.38 14.34 -1.17
C VAL A 43 -2.39 13.22 -0.12
N ASN A 44 -3.51 13.03 0.57
CA ASN A 44 -3.65 11.98 1.57
C ASN A 44 -3.59 10.57 0.94
N ALA A 45 -4.28 10.37 -0.18
CA ALA A 45 -4.24 9.10 -0.91
C ALA A 45 -2.83 8.78 -1.42
N PHE A 46 -2.13 9.78 -1.97
CA PHE A 46 -0.75 9.65 -2.43
C PHE A 46 0.20 9.26 -1.29
N VAL A 47 0.12 9.94 -0.14
CA VAL A 47 0.94 9.62 1.04
C VAL A 47 0.66 8.20 1.53
N ASN A 48 -0.60 7.80 1.65
CA ASN A 48 -0.97 6.45 2.06
C ASN A 48 -0.48 5.38 1.06
N MET A 49 -0.61 5.65 -0.25
CA MET A 49 -0.09 4.76 -1.29
C MET A 49 1.43 4.59 -1.18
N ALA A 50 2.17 5.69 -1.00
CA ALA A 50 3.62 5.65 -0.87
C ALA A 50 4.08 4.85 0.36
N ILE A 51 3.39 5.02 1.50
CA ILE A 51 3.64 4.24 2.71
C ILE A 51 3.39 2.75 2.44
N ASN A 52 2.23 2.40 1.87
CA ASN A 52 1.86 1.01 1.59
C ASN A 52 2.83 0.33 0.61
N LYS A 53 3.32 1.05 -0.41
CA LYS A 53 4.34 0.52 -1.33
C LYS A 53 5.68 0.22 -0.65
N GLN A 54 6.06 1.05 0.33
CA GLN A 54 7.32 0.93 1.04
C GLN A 54 7.29 -0.13 2.14
N MET A 55 6.11 -0.44 2.67
CA MET A 55 5.89 -1.57 3.57
C MET A 55 5.94 -2.89 2.78
N PRO A 56 6.78 -3.87 3.16
CA PRO A 56 6.77 -5.19 2.55
C PRO A 56 5.40 -5.84 2.69
N GLN A 57 4.78 -6.21 1.57
CA GLN A 57 3.47 -6.87 1.53
C GLN A 57 3.63 -8.30 1.03
N LYS A 58 2.81 -9.21 1.56
CA LYS A 58 2.81 -10.59 1.10
C LYS A 58 2.20 -10.68 -0.31
N PRO A 59 2.87 -11.33 -1.27
CA PRO A 59 2.27 -11.68 -2.55
C PRO A 59 0.98 -12.48 -2.34
N ILE A 60 0.00 -12.24 -3.20
CA ILE A 60 -1.25 -13.00 -3.19
C ILE A 60 -0.94 -14.37 -3.80
N ILE A 61 -0.90 -15.40 -2.97
CA ILE A 61 -0.62 -16.78 -3.38
C ILE A 61 -1.90 -17.59 -3.15
N GLU A 62 -2.52 -18.02 -4.24
CA GLU A 62 -3.69 -18.89 -4.24
C GLU A 62 -3.30 -20.27 -4.80
N ALA A 63 -3.99 -21.32 -4.36
CA ALA A 63 -3.74 -22.66 -4.86
C ALA A 63 -3.99 -22.70 -6.38
N TRP A 64 -3.04 -23.28 -7.13
CA TRP A 64 -3.13 -23.44 -8.59
C TRP A 64 -3.14 -22.15 -9.41
N ASN A 65 -2.79 -21.01 -8.80
CA ASN A 65 -2.70 -19.71 -9.44
C ASN A 65 -1.27 -19.13 -9.33
N PRO A 66 -0.87 -18.23 -10.25
CA PRO A 66 0.37 -17.50 -10.12
C PRO A 66 0.37 -16.65 -8.85
N ALA A 67 1.55 -16.43 -8.27
CA ALA A 67 1.69 -15.48 -7.17
C ALA A 67 1.53 -14.07 -7.74
N ARG A 68 0.65 -13.25 -7.20
CA ARG A 68 0.37 -11.92 -7.74
C ARG A 68 0.82 -10.80 -6.82
N CYS A 69 1.29 -9.71 -7.41
CA CYS A 69 1.65 -8.51 -6.67
C CYS A 69 0.38 -7.88 -6.06
N PRO A 70 0.36 -7.58 -4.73
CA PRO A 70 -0.83 -7.04 -4.08
C PRO A 70 -1.17 -5.61 -4.53
N SER A 71 -0.22 -4.90 -5.15
CA SER A 71 -0.42 -3.52 -5.61
C SER A 71 -0.80 -3.42 -7.09
N CYS A 72 -0.25 -4.25 -7.98
CA CYS A 72 -0.46 -4.12 -9.43
C CYS A 72 -1.03 -5.37 -10.10
N GLY A 73 -1.09 -6.50 -9.40
CA GLY A 73 -1.59 -7.76 -9.96
C GLY A 73 -0.62 -8.48 -10.89
N GLU A 74 0.59 -7.95 -11.11
CA GLU A 74 1.64 -8.60 -11.92
C GLU A 74 1.94 -10.02 -11.41
N ASP A 75 2.14 -10.93 -12.36
CA ASP A 75 2.49 -12.31 -12.06
C ASP A 75 3.95 -12.38 -11.60
N LEU A 76 4.14 -12.75 -10.34
CA LEU A 76 5.41 -12.98 -9.66
C LEU A 76 5.81 -14.46 -9.72
N SER A 77 5.49 -15.11 -10.83
CA SER A 77 5.73 -16.53 -11.05
C SER A 77 5.81 -16.87 -12.53
N GLU A 78 6.44 -17.99 -12.82
CA GLU A 78 6.58 -18.55 -14.16
C GLU A 78 5.73 -19.82 -14.29
N SER A 79 4.97 -19.95 -15.38
CA SER A 79 4.20 -21.17 -15.67
C SER A 79 5.11 -22.25 -16.22
N LEU A 80 5.02 -23.46 -15.67
CA LEU A 80 5.81 -24.62 -16.10
C LEU A 80 5.13 -25.45 -17.21
N GLY A 81 3.93 -25.04 -17.66
CA GLY A 81 3.21 -25.68 -18.78
C GLY A 81 2.40 -26.93 -18.41
N ASP A 82 2.48 -27.38 -17.16
CA ASP A 82 1.79 -28.54 -16.59
C ASP A 82 0.66 -28.14 -15.61
N GLY A 83 0.33 -26.85 -15.56
CA GLY A 83 -0.62 -26.28 -14.59
C GLY A 83 0.02 -25.85 -13.27
N TYR A 84 1.32 -26.06 -13.09
CA TYR A 84 2.07 -25.59 -11.92
C TYR A 84 2.81 -24.28 -12.20
N TYR A 85 3.02 -23.52 -11.13
CA TYR A 85 3.70 -22.22 -11.17
C TYR A 85 4.93 -22.25 -10.25
N LYS A 86 6.04 -21.71 -10.76
CA LYS A 86 7.24 -21.47 -9.98
C LYS A 86 7.26 -20.02 -9.50
N HIS A 87 7.05 -19.80 -8.21
CA HIS A 87 7.04 -18.46 -7.64
C HIS A 87 8.45 -17.89 -7.49
N TRP A 88 8.59 -16.57 -7.69
CA TRP A 88 9.87 -15.87 -7.61
C TRP A 88 10.19 -15.41 -6.19
N TYR A 89 10.38 -16.36 -5.27
CA TYR A 89 10.67 -16.09 -3.84
C TYR A 89 11.88 -15.14 -3.60
N GLY A 90 12.81 -15.05 -4.55
CA GLY A 90 13.95 -14.11 -4.48
C GLY A 90 13.62 -12.66 -4.87
N LYS A 91 12.47 -12.38 -5.49
CA LYS A 91 12.08 -11.05 -5.97
C LYS A 91 11.52 -10.23 -4.81
N ARG A 92 12.37 -9.41 -4.18
CA ARG A 92 11.98 -8.56 -3.03
C ARG A 92 11.23 -7.28 -3.40
N VAL A 93 11.26 -6.89 -4.66
CA VAL A 93 10.60 -5.67 -5.15
C VAL A 93 9.93 -5.98 -6.48
N CYS A 94 8.65 -5.65 -6.60
CA CYS A 94 7.89 -5.71 -7.83
C CYS A 94 8.24 -4.52 -8.74
N ASP A 95 8.01 -4.64 -10.04
CA ASP A 95 8.35 -3.58 -11.00
C ASP A 95 7.50 -2.31 -10.82
N CYS A 96 6.33 -2.42 -10.20
CA CYS A 96 5.52 -1.27 -9.76
C CYS A 96 6.07 -0.53 -8.52
N GLY A 97 7.18 -1.00 -7.96
CA GLY A 97 7.87 -0.47 -6.77
C GLY A 97 7.39 -1.05 -5.44
N GLN A 98 6.39 -1.95 -5.44
CA GLN A 98 5.92 -2.61 -4.21
C GLN A 98 7.00 -3.51 -3.63
N LYS A 99 7.35 -3.33 -2.36
CA LYS A 99 8.18 -4.30 -1.64
C LYS A 99 7.38 -5.55 -1.30
N LEU A 100 8.00 -6.69 -1.52
CA LEU A 100 7.39 -8.01 -1.35
C LEU A 100 8.04 -8.72 -0.17
N ASN A 101 7.20 -9.29 0.69
CA ASN A 101 7.63 -10.21 1.73
C ASN A 101 7.16 -11.63 1.37
N TRP A 102 8.12 -12.52 1.13
CA TRP A 102 7.85 -13.93 0.81
C TRP A 102 7.99 -14.86 2.01
N GLU A 103 8.39 -14.33 3.18
CA GLU A 103 8.48 -15.12 4.40
C GLU A 103 7.08 -15.62 4.77
N GLU A 104 6.96 -16.93 4.99
CA GLU A 104 5.79 -17.47 5.67
C GLU A 104 5.91 -17.04 7.13
N GLU A 105 4.90 -16.34 7.66
CA GLU A 105 4.81 -16.15 9.10
C GLU A 105 4.83 -17.54 9.73
N VAL A 106 5.94 -17.88 10.36
CA VAL A 106 6.10 -19.11 11.12
C VAL A 106 5.28 -18.91 12.37
N THR A 107 3.98 -19.23 12.30
CA THR A 107 3.08 -19.27 13.45
C THR A 107 3.47 -20.39 14.39
#